data_AF-A0A918ZV88-F1
#
_entry.id   AF-A0A918ZV88-F1
#
_cell.length_a   1.000
_cell.length_b   1.000
_cell.length_c   1.000
_cell.angle_alpha   90.00
_cell.angle_beta   90.00
_cell.angle_gamma   90.00
#
_symmetry.space_group_name_H-M   'P 1'
#
loop_
_entity.id
_entity.type
_entity.pdbx_description
1 polymer ?
#
loop_
_entity_poly.entity_id
_entity_poly.type
_entity_poly.pdbx_seq_one_letter_code
_entity_poly.pdbx_strand_id
1 'polypeptide(L)'
;MPYSGIGDQELHRIGRIVRSWAHKWNESRPKNVRVALTTRNWAMKKIHGDDVCAPGGPIYLVTLEGTFFLRSTEGEVVQSGTWAALFIEPPASRVSTYTVRPSSHVPNLSPAPEGPACELDLGGD
;
A
#
# COMPACT_ATOMS: atom_id res chain seq x y z
N MET A 1 22.03 7.04 1.20
CA MET A 1 22.49 5.63 1.32
C MET A 1 21.61 4.79 0.42
N PRO A 2 22.13 3.89 -0.42
CA PRO A 2 21.27 3.04 -1.25
C PRO A 2 20.65 1.96 -0.35
N TYR A 3 19.34 2.04 -0.09
CA TYR A 3 18.62 0.97 0.60
C TYR A 3 18.46 -0.21 -0.36
N SER A 4 19.44 -1.11 -0.33
CA SER A 4 19.43 -2.40 -1.00
C SER A 4 18.25 -3.25 -0.53
N GLY A 5 17.35 -3.53 -1.49
CA GLY A 5 16.47 -4.68 -1.63
C GLY A 5 15.79 -5.21 -0.38
N ILE A 6 14.48 -4.96 -0.25
CA ILE A 6 13.60 -5.68 0.68
C ILE A 6 13.83 -7.19 0.46
N GLY A 7 14.28 -7.91 1.49
CA GLY A 7 14.60 -9.33 1.36
C GLY A 7 13.36 -10.18 1.09
N ASP A 8 13.52 -11.32 0.41
CA ASP A 8 12.42 -12.18 -0.03
C ASP A 8 11.49 -12.60 1.12
N GLN A 9 12.06 -12.95 2.29
CA GLN A 9 11.26 -13.33 3.46
C GLN A 9 10.33 -12.19 3.92
N GLU A 10 10.81 -10.95 3.84
CA GLU A 10 10.06 -9.77 4.20
C GLU A 10 9.01 -9.44 3.13
N LEU A 11 9.34 -9.59 1.85
CA LEU A 11 8.37 -9.47 0.75
C LEU A 11 7.24 -10.51 0.89
N HIS A 12 7.56 -11.76 1.23
CA HIS A 12 6.55 -12.81 1.48
C HIS A 12 5.66 -12.45 2.67
N ARG A 13 6.24 -11.89 3.74
CA ARG A 13 5.49 -11.42 4.91
C ARG A 13 4.57 -10.25 4.55
N ILE A 14 5.06 -9.27 3.81
CA ILE A 14 4.27 -8.14 3.29
C ILE A 14 3.14 -8.66 2.40
N GLY A 15 3.42 -9.58 1.48
CA GLY A 15 2.42 -10.19 0.61
C GLY A 15 1.27 -10.84 1.38
N ARG A 16 1.56 -11.60 2.45
CA ARG A 16 0.53 -12.18 3.32
C ARG A 16 -0.34 -11.10 4.01
N ILE A 17 0.29 -10.03 4.48
CA ILE A 17 -0.43 -8.90 5.10
C ILE A 17 -1.35 -8.23 4.07
N VAL A 18 -0.85 -8.00 2.86
CA VAL A 18 -1.60 -7.36 1.77
C VAL A 18 -2.80 -8.21 1.34
N ARG A 19 -2.63 -9.53 1.17
CA ARG A 19 -3.75 -10.45 0.85
C ARG A 19 -4.79 -10.48 1.96
N SER A 20 -4.35 -10.59 3.22
CA SER A 20 -5.27 -10.57 4.36
C SER A 20 -6.03 -9.25 4.47
N TRP A 21 -5.34 -8.12 4.21
CA TRP A 21 -5.99 -6.83 4.13
C TRP A 21 -6.98 -6.78 2.97
N ALA A 22 -6.58 -7.07 1.73
CA ALA A 22 -7.47 -7.02 0.55
C ALA A 22 -8.74 -7.86 0.75
N HIS A 23 -8.61 -9.08 1.28
CA HIS A 23 -9.75 -9.95 1.55
C HIS A 23 -10.74 -9.35 2.55
N LYS A 24 -10.26 -8.68 3.61
CA LYS A 24 -11.12 -7.94 4.55
C LYS A 24 -11.91 -6.80 3.88
N TRP A 25 -11.44 -6.33 2.74
CA TRP A 25 -12.04 -5.27 1.93
C TRP A 25 -12.78 -5.81 0.69
N ASN A 26 -13.15 -7.10 0.72
CA ASN A 26 -13.83 -7.83 -0.35
C ASN A 26 -13.08 -7.85 -1.69
N GLU A 27 -11.76 -7.66 -1.68
CA GLU A 27 -10.91 -7.82 -2.85
C GLU A 27 -10.14 -9.15 -2.75
N SER A 28 -10.39 -10.06 -3.70
CA SER A 28 -9.84 -11.43 -3.70
C SER A 28 -8.59 -11.59 -4.57
N ARG A 29 -8.38 -10.72 -5.57
CA ARG A 29 -7.31 -10.78 -6.57
C ARG A 29 -6.73 -9.38 -6.84
N PRO A 30 -6.10 -8.75 -5.84
CA PRO A 30 -5.43 -7.48 -6.05
C PRO A 30 -4.29 -7.61 -7.08
N LYS A 31 -4.11 -6.59 -7.90
CA LYS A 31 -3.15 -6.53 -9.02
C LYS A 31 -2.18 -5.38 -8.85
N ASN A 32 -1.14 -5.36 -9.69
CA ASN A 32 -0.16 -4.27 -9.75
C ASN A 32 0.41 -3.92 -8.36
N VAL A 33 0.69 -4.95 -7.56
CA VAL A 33 1.16 -4.77 -6.19
C VAL A 33 2.62 -4.37 -6.20
N ARG A 34 2.92 -3.18 -5.68
CA ARG A 34 4.28 -2.64 -5.61
C ARG A 34 4.64 -2.35 -4.18
N VAL A 35 5.89 -2.63 -3.81
CA VAL A 35 6.41 -2.40 -2.46
C VAL A 35 7.64 -1.52 -2.54
N ALA A 36 7.69 -0.50 -1.69
CA ALA A 36 8.85 0.36 -1.50
C ALA A 36 9.13 0.56 -0.01
N LEU A 37 10.39 0.44 0.40
CA LEU A 37 10.82 0.88 1.73
C LEU A 37 11.12 2.38 1.65
N THR A 38 10.43 3.18 2.46
CA THR A 38 10.54 4.63 2.46
C THR A 38 10.26 5.21 3.85
N THR A 39 10.17 6.53 3.98
CA THR A 39 9.70 7.18 5.20
C THR A 39 8.20 7.48 5.13
N ARG A 40 7.52 7.44 6.28
CA ARG A 40 6.10 7.79 6.39
C ARG A 40 5.83 9.21 5.92
N ASN A 41 6.69 10.16 6.27
CA ASN A 41 6.54 11.55 5.82
C ASN A 41 6.56 11.66 4.29
N TRP A 42 7.53 11.00 3.64
CA TRP A 42 7.63 10.99 2.19
C TRP A 42 6.39 10.35 1.53
N ALA A 43 5.96 9.19 2.03
CA ALA A 43 4.77 8.51 1.51
C ALA A 43 3.47 9.33 1.70
N MET A 44 3.30 9.97 2.87
CA MET A 44 2.15 10.83 3.14
C MET A 44 2.10 12.01 2.16
N LYS A 45 3.23 12.68 1.92
CA LYS A 45 3.31 13.77 0.95
C LYS A 45 2.98 13.32 -0.47
N LYS A 46 3.50 12.17 -0.88
CA LYS A 46 3.22 11.63 -2.22
C LYS A 46 1.76 11.22 -2.42
N ILE A 47 1.10 10.74 -1.38
CA ILE A 47 -0.29 10.32 -1.48
C ILE A 47 -1.23 11.51 -1.34
N HIS A 48 -1.02 12.38 -0.35
CA HIS A 48 -1.99 13.41 0.04
C HIS A 48 -1.63 14.84 -0.39
N GLY A 49 -0.42 15.07 -0.93
CA GLY A 49 0.08 16.40 -1.29
C GLY A 49 1.16 16.92 -0.33
N ASP A 50 1.95 17.87 -0.79
CA ASP A 50 3.18 18.32 -0.11
C ASP A 50 2.94 19.06 1.22
N ASP A 51 1.71 19.56 1.43
CA ASP A 51 1.28 20.27 2.65
C ASP A 51 1.08 19.33 3.85
N VAL A 52 1.09 18.02 3.64
CA VAL A 52 0.93 17.03 4.71
C VAL A 52 2.27 16.75 5.39
N CYS A 53 2.27 16.78 6.73
CA CYS A 53 3.43 16.43 7.54
C CYS A 53 3.10 15.21 8.41
N ALA A 54 4.01 14.25 8.46
CA ALA A 54 3.90 13.06 9.32
C ALA A 54 5.24 12.72 9.97
N PRO A 55 5.25 11.96 11.08
CA PRO A 55 6.49 11.52 11.72
C PRO A 55 7.41 10.77 10.74
N GLY A 56 8.72 11.04 10.80
CA GLY A 56 9.73 10.59 9.83
C GLY A 56 10.18 9.12 9.93
N GLY A 57 9.35 8.20 10.43
CA GLY A 57 9.72 6.78 10.63
C GLY A 57 9.74 5.96 9.32
N PRO A 58 10.52 4.85 9.27
CA PRO A 58 10.54 3.95 8.13
C PRO A 58 9.21 3.18 8.01
N ILE A 59 8.75 2.97 6.77
CA ILE A 59 7.56 2.18 6.43
C ILE A 59 7.77 1.44 5.12
N TYR A 60 7.12 0.30 4.97
CA TYR A 60 6.85 -0.26 3.65
C TYR A 60 5.59 0.40 3.11
N LEU A 61 5.75 1.16 2.03
CA LEU A 61 4.64 1.67 1.25
C LEU A 61 4.28 0.59 0.24
N VAL A 62 3.06 0.06 0.36
CA VAL A 62 2.50 -0.88 -0.61
C VAL A 62 1.41 -0.18 -1.39
N THR A 63 1.44 -0.29 -2.71
CA THR A 63 0.33 0.14 -3.57
C THR A 63 -0.24 -1.08 -4.28
N LEU A 64 -1.55 -1.09 -4.47
CA LEU A 64 -2.24 -2.18 -5.16
C LEU A 64 -3.49 -1.65 -5.86
N GLU A 65 -3.89 -2.35 -6.90
CA GLU A 65 -5.14 -2.13 -7.63
C GLU A 65 -6.11 -3.28 -7.38
N GLY A 66 -7.40 -2.97 -7.41
CA GLY A 66 -8.47 -3.91 -7.13
C GLY A 66 -9.82 -3.22 -7.18
N THR A 67 -10.79 -3.77 -6.47
CA THR A 67 -12.13 -3.25 -6.23
C THR A 67 -12.38 -3.41 -4.73
N PHE A 68 -12.19 -2.32 -4.00
CA PHE A 68 -12.28 -2.34 -2.53
C PHE A 68 -13.67 -1.87 -2.11
N PHE A 69 -14.27 -2.58 -1.16
CA PHE A 69 -15.58 -2.25 -0.64
C PHE A 69 -15.52 -1.95 0.86
N LEU A 70 -16.09 -0.81 1.26
CA LEU A 70 -16.30 -0.44 2.65
C LEU A 70 -17.70 -0.83 3.08
N ARG A 71 -17.80 -1.29 4.33
CA ARG A 71 -19.08 -1.30 5.01
C ARG A 71 -19.35 0.11 5.54
N SER A 72 -20.44 0.73 5.08
CA SER A 72 -20.94 1.99 5.62
C SER A 72 -21.38 1.80 7.08
N THR A 73 -21.58 2.91 7.79
CA THR A 73 -22.14 2.87 9.16
C THR A 73 -23.53 2.25 9.20
N GLU A 74 -24.25 2.24 8.08
CA GLU A 74 -25.59 1.67 7.94
C GLU A 74 -25.56 0.17 7.55
N GLY A 75 -24.36 -0.42 7.41
CA GLY A 75 -24.19 -1.84 7.11
C GLY A 75 -24.14 -2.16 5.61
N GLU A 76 -24.40 -1.19 4.75
CA GLU A 76 -24.30 -1.34 3.29
C GLU A 76 -22.85 -1.47 2.84
N VAL A 77 -22.60 -2.36 1.88
CA VAL A 77 -21.27 -2.55 1.30
C VAL A 77 -21.16 -1.70 0.03
N VAL A 78 -20.35 -0.65 0.09
CA VAL A 78 -20.20 0.34 -0.99
C VAL A 78 -18.81 0.25 -1.59
N GLN A 79 -18.73 0.24 -2.93
CA GLN A 79 -17.45 0.32 -3.63
C GLN A 79 -16.76 1.64 -3.28
N SER A 80 -15.58 1.53 -2.68
CA SER A 80 -14.83 2.66 -2.09
C SER A 80 -13.72 3.16 -3.00
N GLY A 81 -13.19 2.29 -3.85
CA GLY A 81 -12.14 2.67 -4.78
C GLY A 81 -11.54 1.48 -5.52
N THR A 82 -10.70 1.79 -6.48
CA THR A 82 -10.02 0.79 -7.32
C THR A 82 -8.51 0.75 -7.10
N TRP A 83 -8.00 1.61 -6.23
CA TRP A 83 -6.59 1.72 -5.89
C TRP A 83 -6.45 1.90 -4.38
N ALA A 84 -5.42 1.29 -3.81
CA ALA A 84 -5.09 1.46 -2.41
C ALA A 84 -3.59 1.67 -2.18
N ALA A 85 -3.27 2.43 -1.14
CA ALA A 85 -1.95 2.53 -0.55
C ALA A 85 -2.00 2.10 0.91
N LEU A 86 -1.09 1.20 1.31
CA LEU A 86 -0.96 0.67 2.66
C LEU A 86 0.39 1.06 3.23
N PHE A 87 0.40 1.45 4.50
CA PHE A 87 1.61 1.78 5.25
C PHE A 87 1.85 0.66 6.26
N ILE A 88 2.89 -0.13 6.07
CA ILE A 88 3.23 -1.24 6.96
C ILE A 88 4.49 -0.87 7.75
N GLU A 89 4.43 -0.95 9.08
CA GLU A 89 5.58 -0.62 9.95
C GLU A 89 6.58 -1.79 10.02
N PRO A 90 7.89 -1.55 9.85
CA PRO A 90 8.94 -2.54 10.10
C PRO A 90 9.17 -2.77 11.61
N PRO A 91 9.52 -3.99 12.04
CA PRO A 91 9.45 -5.24 11.26
C PRO A 91 7.98 -5.58 10.96
N ALA A 92 7.67 -5.94 9.71
CA ALA A 92 6.30 -6.01 9.21
C ALA A 92 5.35 -6.82 10.13
N SER A 93 4.43 -6.12 10.80
CA SER A 93 3.50 -6.73 11.76
C SER A 93 2.03 -6.51 11.38
N ARG A 94 1.70 -5.35 10.81
CA ARG A 94 0.34 -4.98 10.41
C ARG A 94 0.32 -3.73 9.51
N VAL A 95 -0.79 -3.52 8.81
CA VAL A 95 -1.11 -2.24 8.17
C VAL A 95 -1.39 -1.20 9.27
N SER A 96 -0.59 -0.15 9.32
CA SER A 96 -0.70 0.94 10.30
C SER A 96 -1.70 2.02 9.86
N THR A 97 -1.72 2.33 8.57
CA THR A 97 -2.70 3.21 7.94
C THR A 97 -2.86 2.79 6.47
N TYR A 98 -3.99 3.17 5.87
CA TYR A 98 -4.25 2.93 4.46
C TYR A 98 -5.06 4.07 3.85
N THR A 99 -5.03 4.16 2.53
CA THR A 99 -5.85 5.06 1.72
C THR A 99 -6.43 4.26 0.57
N VAL A 100 -7.73 4.40 0.32
CA VAL A 100 -8.43 3.84 -0.84
C VAL A 100 -8.92 5.00 -1.69
N ARG A 101 -8.77 4.90 -3.01
CA ARG A 101 -9.21 5.94 -3.96
C ARG A 101 -9.86 5.35 -5.21
N PRO A 102 -10.80 6.07 -5.83
CA PRO A 102 -11.18 5.79 -7.21
C PRO A 102 -10.00 6.04 -8.16
N SER A 103 -10.02 5.41 -9.33
CA SER A 103 -8.99 5.52 -10.37
C SER A 103 -8.68 6.97 -10.78
N SER A 104 -9.67 7.86 -10.74
CA SER A 104 -9.53 9.28 -11.10
C SER A 104 -8.69 10.11 -10.12
N HIS A 105 -8.42 9.60 -8.91
CA HIS A 105 -7.72 10.32 -7.85
C HIS A 105 -6.40 9.64 -7.43
N VAL A 106 -5.91 8.70 -8.25
CA VAL A 106 -4.64 8.01 -8.00
C VAL A 106 -3.48 8.99 -8.16
N PRO A 107 -2.64 9.18 -7.13
CA PRO A 107 -1.50 10.07 -7.23
C PRO A 107 -0.46 9.51 -8.21
N ASN A 108 0.26 10.38 -8.92
CA ASN A 108 1.39 9.97 -9.74
C ASN A 108 2.58 9.59 -8.83
N LEU A 109 2.68 8.30 -8.54
CA LEU A 109 3.81 7.71 -7.83
C LEU A 109 4.91 7.38 -8.85
N SER A 110 5.47 8.42 -9.48
CA SER A 110 6.71 8.27 -10.24
C SER A 110 7.77 7.68 -9.29
N PRO A 111 8.61 6.73 -9.76
CA PRO A 111 9.63 6.13 -8.91
C PRO A 111 10.53 7.26 -8.41
N ALA A 112 10.53 7.49 -7.09
CA ALA A 112 11.44 8.46 -6.49
C ALA A 112 12.89 7.97 -6.61
N PRO A 113 13.86 8.90 -6.62
CA PRO A 113 15.28 8.62 -6.84
C PRO A 113 16.01 7.83 -5.73
N GLU A 114 15.32 7.19 -4.77
CA GLU A 114 15.97 6.59 -3.58
C GLU A 114 15.61 5.14 -3.27
N GLY A 115 15.30 4.32 -4.28
CA GLY A 115 15.33 2.87 -4.12
C GLY A 115 14.59 2.08 -5.20
N PRO A 116 14.98 0.83 -5.48
CA PRO A 116 14.27 -0.02 -6.42
C PRO A 116 12.88 -0.35 -5.86
N ALA A 117 11.83 -0.05 -6.64
CA ALA A 117 10.48 -0.57 -6.38
C ALA A 117 10.46 -2.05 -6.79
N CYS A 118 10.03 -2.93 -5.90
CA CYS A 118 9.82 -4.34 -6.23
C CYS A 118 8.34 -4.55 -6.60
N GLU A 119 8.10 -5.13 -7.77
CA GLU A 119 6.78 -5.65 -8.12
C GLU A 119 6.60 -7.00 -7.42
N LEU A 120 5.48 -7.18 -6.73
CA LEU A 120 5.15 -8.39 -6.01
C LEU A 120 4.06 -9.15 -6.76
N ASP A 121 4.41 -10.27 -7.36
CA ASP A 121 3.41 -11.19 -7.91
C ASP A 121 2.69 -11.89 -6.75
N LEU A 122 1.38 -11.68 -6.66
CA LEU A 122 0.57 -12.27 -5.61
C LEU A 122 0.00 -13.65 -5.95
N GLY A 123 0.26 -14.23 -7.13
CA GLY A 123 -0.12 -15.60 -7.51
C GLY A 123 -1.62 -15.92 -7.35
N GLY A 124 -2.32 -16.11 -8.47
CA GLY A 124 -3.69 -16.65 -8.44
C GLY A 124 -3.65 -18.17 -8.34
N ASP A 125 -4.14 -18.70 -7.23
CA ASP A 125 -4.62 -20.08 -7.12
C ASP A 125 -6.15 -20.07 -7.29
#